data_AF-A0A5D0UWG4-F1
#
_entry.id   AF-A0A5D0UWG4-F1
#
_cell.length_a   1.000
_cell.length_b   1.000
_cell.length_c   1.000
_cell.angle_alpha   90.00
_cell.angle_beta   90.00
_cell.angle_gamma   90.00
#
_symmetry.space_group_name_H-M   'P 1'
#
loop_
_entity.id
_entity.type
_entity.pdbx_description
1 polymer ?
#
loop_
_entity_poly.entity_id
_entity_poly.type
_entity_poly.pdbx_seq_one_letter_code
_entity_poly.pdbx_strand_id
1 'polypeptide(L)'
;MKTPRTAIVALLAGAALTACAGPGAETAGPGPTGAAPVTSTPSPDPSVSPTDPTPPTKGGPSSAGTTTLTGTVQAGVEPNCLLLDGNLLVGGPRDVLKAGARVTVTGHAQPGMMTTCQQGTPFVVETAKPA
;
A
#
# COMPACT_ATOMS: atom_id res chain seq x y z
N MET A 1 61.63 15.34 -2.91
CA MET A 1 61.67 16.42 -1.91
C MET A 1 60.22 16.90 -1.77
N LYS A 2 59.49 16.43 -0.76
CA LYS A 2 59.16 17.19 0.46
C LYS A 2 58.54 18.55 0.10
N THR A 3 57.22 18.69 0.12
CA THR A 3 56.35 19.19 1.23
C THR A 3 55.64 20.48 0.76
N PRO A 4 54.59 21.01 1.39
CA PRO A 4 53.37 20.39 1.88
C PRO A 4 52.18 21.35 1.62
N ARG A 5 51.34 21.14 0.59
CA ARG A 5 50.04 21.85 0.50
C ARG A 5 48.94 21.16 1.32
N THR A 6 49.33 20.47 2.38
CA THR A 6 48.48 20.25 3.57
C THR A 6 48.29 21.59 4.27
N ALA A 7 47.05 22.05 4.40
CA ALA A 7 46.53 22.66 5.65
C ALA A 7 45.18 23.35 5.44
N ILE A 8 44.83 23.81 4.24
CA ILE A 8 43.72 24.78 4.11
C ILE A 8 42.35 24.14 3.87
N VAL A 9 42.23 22.95 3.26
CA VAL A 9 40.89 22.38 2.97
C VAL A 9 40.33 21.54 4.14
N ALA A 10 41.14 21.26 5.17
CA ALA A 10 40.70 20.54 6.37
C ALA A 10 39.88 21.41 7.36
N LEU A 11 39.63 22.69 7.06
CA LEU A 11 38.88 23.62 7.91
C LEU A 11 37.43 23.84 7.45
N LEU A 12 36.86 22.87 6.71
CA LEU A 12 35.42 22.74 6.45
C LEU A 12 34.83 21.48 7.12
N ALA A 13 35.47 21.01 8.18
CA ALA A 13 34.82 20.22 9.23
C ALA A 13 34.11 21.20 10.17
N GLY A 14 32.78 21.15 10.29
CA GLY A 14 32.12 21.97 11.31
C GLY A 14 30.60 22.10 11.36
N ALA A 15 29.81 21.55 10.44
CA ALA A 15 28.34 21.62 10.53
C ALA A 15 27.73 20.21 10.65
N ALA A 16 28.05 19.56 11.77
CA ALA A 16 27.43 18.33 12.22
C ALA A 16 26.00 18.57 12.72
N LEU A 17 25.08 17.72 12.26
CA LEU A 17 23.97 17.13 13.03
C LEU A 17 23.29 18.03 14.09
N THR A 18 22.32 18.84 13.68
CA THR A 18 21.28 19.32 14.60
C THR A 18 20.00 18.52 14.39
N ALA A 19 19.88 17.45 15.19
CA ALA A 19 18.65 16.75 15.46
C ALA A 19 17.60 17.72 16.03
N CYS A 20 16.47 17.89 15.34
CA CYS A 20 15.30 18.51 15.93
C CYS A 20 14.50 17.43 16.66
N ALA A 21 14.97 17.05 17.85
CA ALA A 21 14.16 16.38 18.85
C ALA A 21 13.38 17.46 19.58
N GLY A 22 12.13 17.69 19.15
CA GLY A 22 11.20 18.57 19.87
C GLY A 22 10.62 17.82 21.07
N PRO A 23 10.83 18.27 22.32
CA PRO A 23 10.17 17.69 23.47
C PRO A 23 8.68 18.04 23.42
N GLY A 24 7.84 17.00 23.47
CA GLY A 24 6.40 17.14 23.68
C GLY A 24 6.13 17.77 25.04
N ALA A 25 5.28 18.80 25.03
CA ALA A 25 4.64 19.34 26.22
C ALA A 25 3.44 20.21 25.80
N GLU A 26 2.34 19.56 25.38
CA GLU A 26 1.04 20.21 25.42
C GLU A 26 0.26 19.65 26.62
N THR A 27 0.48 20.32 27.75
CA THR A 27 -0.30 20.20 28.98
C THR A 27 -1.70 20.74 28.70
N ALA A 28 -2.61 19.88 28.25
CA ALA A 28 -4.04 20.17 28.27
C ALA A 28 -4.56 19.91 29.70
N GLY A 29 -5.05 20.97 30.35
CA GLY A 29 -5.41 20.97 31.77
C GLY A 29 -6.63 20.11 32.14
N PRO A 30 -6.76 19.71 33.42
CA PRO A 30 -7.96 19.03 33.90
C PRO A 30 -9.03 20.06 34.28
N GLY A 31 -10.13 20.10 33.54
CA GLY A 31 -11.37 20.75 33.93
C GLY A 31 -12.50 19.72 34.06
N PRO A 32 -12.95 19.35 35.26
CA PRO A 32 -14.12 18.49 35.43
C PRO A 32 -15.36 19.33 35.71
N THR A 33 -16.30 19.39 34.78
CA THR A 33 -17.69 19.80 35.08
C THR A 33 -18.64 19.04 34.16
N GLY A 34 -19.51 18.23 34.76
CA GLY A 34 -20.22 17.14 34.10
C GLY A 34 -21.59 17.45 33.48
N ALA A 35 -22.25 16.37 33.06
CA ALA A 35 -23.69 16.21 33.03
C ALA A 35 -24.04 14.72 32.80
N ALA A 36 -25.18 14.31 33.36
CA ALA A 36 -25.69 12.97 33.65
C ALA A 36 -25.96 12.04 32.43
N PRO A 37 -26.31 10.75 32.65
CA PRO A 37 -26.42 9.75 31.58
C PRO A 37 -27.73 9.93 30.81
N VAL A 38 -27.69 9.68 29.50
CA VAL A 38 -28.90 9.51 28.68
C VAL A 38 -29.05 8.04 28.31
N THR A 39 -29.92 7.34 29.03
CA THR A 39 -30.49 6.07 28.61
C THR A 39 -31.59 6.36 27.59
N SER A 40 -31.48 5.82 26.37
CA SER A 40 -32.61 5.69 25.45
C SER A 40 -32.36 4.52 24.49
N THR A 41 -32.89 3.35 24.84
CA THR A 41 -33.32 2.32 23.88
C THR A 41 -34.81 2.56 23.60
N PRO A 42 -35.29 2.43 22.35
CA PRO A 42 -35.84 1.13 21.93
C PRO A 42 -35.83 0.78 20.42
N SER A 43 -35.91 -0.54 20.17
CA SER A 43 -36.67 -1.28 19.14
C SER A 43 -36.26 -1.36 17.65
N PRO A 44 -36.66 -2.44 16.94
CA PRO A 44 -35.92 -3.07 15.86
C PRO A 44 -36.35 -2.72 14.42
N ASP A 45 -35.48 -3.13 13.50
CA ASP A 45 -35.51 -3.20 12.02
C ASP A 45 -36.88 -3.51 11.35
N PRO A 46 -37.11 -3.07 10.10
CA PRO A 46 -36.85 -3.98 8.98
C PRO A 46 -36.26 -3.34 7.69
N SER A 47 -35.18 -3.94 7.20
CA SER A 47 -34.88 -4.43 5.85
C SER A 47 -35.58 -3.75 4.66
N VAL A 48 -34.81 -3.00 3.87
CA VAL A 48 -35.03 -2.90 2.41
C VAL A 48 -33.68 -2.90 1.67
N SER A 49 -33.56 -3.86 0.74
CA SER A 49 -32.38 -4.31 0.00
C SER A 49 -31.66 -3.25 -0.84
N PRO A 50 -30.33 -3.36 -1.04
CA PRO A 50 -29.67 -2.71 -2.17
C PRO A 50 -30.01 -3.45 -3.47
N THR A 51 -30.44 -2.71 -4.50
CA THR A 51 -30.68 -3.25 -5.84
C THR A 51 -29.34 -3.53 -6.53
N ASP A 52 -29.11 -4.81 -6.80
CA ASP A 52 -28.00 -5.40 -7.53
C ASP A 52 -28.10 -5.09 -9.05
N PRO A 53 -27.04 -4.59 -9.73
CA PRO A 53 -26.92 -4.76 -11.16
C PRO A 53 -26.28 -6.12 -11.48
N THR A 54 -27.16 -7.10 -11.70
CA THR A 54 -26.94 -8.44 -12.26
C THR A 54 -25.60 -8.62 -13.03
N PRO A 55 -24.69 -9.51 -12.59
CA PRO A 55 -23.59 -10.00 -13.41
C PRO A 55 -24.09 -11.08 -14.40
N PRO A 56 -23.55 -11.17 -15.63
CA PRO A 56 -23.90 -12.26 -16.54
C PRO A 56 -23.42 -13.59 -15.97
N THR A 57 -24.39 -14.45 -15.65
CA THR A 57 -24.18 -15.86 -15.27
C THR A 57 -23.47 -16.62 -16.38
N LYS A 58 -22.34 -17.26 -16.03
CA LYS A 58 -21.93 -18.52 -16.63
C LYS A 58 -21.27 -19.38 -15.55
N GLY A 59 -22.03 -20.37 -15.07
CA GLY A 59 -21.62 -21.29 -14.02
C GLY A 59 -20.45 -22.18 -14.48
N GLY A 60 -19.39 -22.17 -13.68
CA GLY A 60 -18.31 -23.15 -13.61
C GLY A 60 -17.93 -23.30 -12.13
N PRO A 61 -17.21 -24.36 -11.72
CA PRO A 61 -16.83 -24.55 -10.32
C PRO A 61 -16.18 -23.28 -9.80
N SER A 62 -16.78 -22.69 -8.77
CA SER A 62 -16.31 -21.47 -8.12
C SER A 62 -14.98 -21.76 -7.44
N SER A 63 -13.92 -21.71 -8.24
CA SER A 63 -12.55 -21.64 -7.74
C SER A 63 -12.50 -20.38 -6.90
N ALA A 64 -12.04 -20.48 -5.66
CA ALA A 64 -11.84 -19.32 -4.79
C ALA A 64 -11.23 -18.16 -5.62
N GLY A 65 -11.95 -17.03 -5.64
CA GLY A 65 -12.13 -16.20 -6.85
C GLY A 65 -10.88 -15.72 -7.57
N THR A 66 -10.71 -16.17 -8.81
CA THR A 66 -9.82 -15.50 -9.77
C THR A 66 -10.39 -14.13 -10.13
N THR A 67 -9.60 -13.08 -9.93
CA THR A 67 -9.90 -11.69 -10.25
C THR A 67 -9.10 -11.26 -11.49
N THR A 68 -9.67 -10.36 -12.30
CA THR A 68 -8.98 -9.74 -13.44
C THR A 68 -8.71 -8.27 -13.13
N LEU A 69 -7.46 -7.83 -13.31
CA LEU A 69 -7.05 -6.43 -13.18
C LEU A 69 -6.55 -5.93 -14.54
N THR A 70 -6.83 -4.67 -14.88
CA THR A 70 -6.34 -4.04 -16.12
C THR A 70 -5.90 -2.62 -15.85
N GLY A 71 -4.65 -2.31 -16.19
CA GLY A 71 -4.08 -1.00 -15.89
C GLY A 71 -2.64 -0.90 -16.33
N THR A 72 -1.97 0.14 -15.86
CA THR A 72 -0.54 0.36 -16.11
C THR A 72 0.25 -0.17 -14.92
N VAL A 73 1.21 -1.05 -15.18
CA VAL A 73 2.10 -1.56 -14.14
C VAL A 73 2.97 -0.41 -13.62
N GLN A 74 3.01 -0.25 -12.31
CA GLN A 74 3.82 0.74 -11.61
C GLN A 74 5.03 0.07 -10.98
N ALA A 75 6.15 0.78 -10.91
CA ALA A 75 7.27 0.34 -10.09
C ALA A 75 6.92 0.52 -8.61
N GLY A 76 7.29 -0.45 -7.78
CA GLY A 76 7.28 -0.29 -6.33
C GLY A 76 8.46 0.54 -5.84
N VAL A 77 8.41 0.93 -4.56
CA VAL A 77 9.47 1.64 -3.84
C VAL A 77 10.70 0.77 -3.65
N GLU A 78 10.50 -0.55 -3.59
CA GLU A 78 11.56 -1.53 -3.51
C GLU A 78 11.89 -2.10 -4.90
N PRO A 79 13.16 -2.39 -5.17
CA PRO A 79 13.59 -2.94 -6.46
C PRO A 79 12.81 -4.19 -6.84
N ASN A 80 12.39 -4.27 -8.11
CA ASN A 80 11.67 -5.40 -8.72
C ASN A 80 10.24 -5.65 -8.21
N CYS A 81 9.74 -4.86 -7.26
CA CYS A 81 8.33 -4.87 -6.90
C CYS A 81 7.52 -4.19 -8.01
N LEU A 82 6.45 -4.84 -8.47
CA LEU A 82 5.56 -4.32 -9.50
C LEU A 82 4.16 -4.23 -8.94
N LEU A 83 3.52 -3.08 -9.13
CA LEU A 83 2.17 -2.81 -8.65
C LEU A 83 1.20 -2.68 -9.82
N LEU A 84 -0.05 -3.10 -9.62
CA LEU A 84 -1.16 -2.82 -10.52
C LEU A 84 -2.40 -2.54 -9.68
N ASP A 85 -2.96 -1.34 -9.83
CA ASP A 85 -4.12 -0.88 -9.06
C ASP A 85 -3.95 -1.08 -7.54
N GLY A 86 -2.73 -0.82 -7.03
CA GLY A 86 -2.38 -1.00 -5.62
C GLY A 86 -2.09 -2.43 -5.18
N ASN A 87 -2.14 -3.42 -6.08
CA ASN A 87 -1.81 -4.82 -5.79
C ASN A 87 -0.37 -5.15 -6.18
N LEU A 88 0.34 -5.92 -5.36
CA LEU A 88 1.69 -6.41 -5.64
C LEU A 88 1.64 -7.64 -6.54
N LEU A 89 2.14 -7.52 -7.77
CA LEU A 89 2.19 -8.62 -8.71
C LEU A 89 3.27 -9.64 -8.31
N VAL A 90 2.83 -10.85 -7.98
CA VAL A 90 3.69 -11.98 -7.62
C VAL A 90 3.71 -12.99 -8.76
N GLY A 91 4.90 -13.29 -9.30
CA GLY A 91 5.07 -14.22 -10.42
C GLY A 91 4.84 -13.60 -11.81
N GLY A 92 4.28 -14.38 -12.72
CA GLY A 92 3.93 -13.96 -14.08
C GLY A 92 5.12 -13.77 -15.06
N PRO A 93 4.81 -13.57 -16.36
CA PRO A 93 5.80 -13.38 -17.42
C PRO A 93 6.46 -11.99 -17.33
N ARG A 94 7.79 -11.97 -17.15
CA ARG A 94 8.59 -10.74 -16.95
C ARG A 94 8.86 -9.96 -18.23
N ASP A 95 8.62 -10.56 -19.38
CA ASP A 95 8.63 -9.88 -20.67
C ASP A 95 7.42 -8.95 -20.85
N VAL A 96 6.27 -9.31 -20.27
CA VAL A 96 5.01 -8.53 -20.29
C VAL A 96 4.89 -7.59 -19.07
N LEU A 97 5.18 -8.10 -17.86
CA LEU A 97 5.03 -7.34 -16.62
C LEU A 97 6.25 -6.44 -16.37
N LYS A 98 6.20 -5.22 -16.92
CA LYS A 98 7.24 -4.20 -16.77
C LYS A 98 6.61 -2.88 -16.35
N ALA A 99 7.28 -2.11 -15.51
CA ALA A 99 6.83 -0.77 -15.15
C ALA A 99 6.57 0.08 -16.41
N GLY A 100 5.42 0.76 -16.44
CA GLY A 100 4.91 1.52 -17.58
C GLY A 100 4.13 0.71 -18.62
N ALA A 101 4.19 -0.63 -18.60
CA ALA A 101 3.42 -1.46 -19.52
C ALA A 101 1.94 -1.46 -19.13
N ARG A 102 1.06 -1.38 -20.13
CA ARG A 102 -0.38 -1.55 -19.93
C ARG A 102 -0.75 -3.02 -20.16
N VAL A 103 -1.36 -3.64 -19.15
CA VAL A 103 -1.59 -5.08 -19.12
C VAL A 103 -2.97 -5.42 -18.59
N THR A 104 -3.46 -6.59 -18.98
CA THR A 104 -4.55 -7.30 -18.31
C THR A 104 -3.96 -8.54 -17.65
N VAL A 105 -4.18 -8.69 -16.34
CA VAL A 105 -3.72 -9.84 -15.55
C VAL A 105 -4.90 -10.55 -14.92
N THR A 106 -4.80 -11.87 -14.81
CA THR A 106 -5.71 -12.69 -14.00
C THR A 106 -4.93 -13.34 -12.87
N GLY A 107 -5.58 -13.55 -11.74
CA GLY A 107 -4.94 -14.12 -10.56
C GLY A 107 -5.80 -13.97 -9.32
N HIS A 108 -5.18 -14.07 -8.15
CA HIS A 108 -5.90 -13.98 -6.87
C HIS A 108 -5.10 -13.22 -5.83
N ALA A 109 -5.80 -12.46 -4.97
CA ALA A 109 -5.19 -11.75 -3.86
C ALA A 109 -4.82 -12.72 -2.72
N GLN A 110 -3.65 -12.53 -2.12
CA GLN A 110 -3.15 -13.32 -1.00
C GLN A 110 -2.60 -12.41 0.12
N PRO A 111 -3.48 -11.78 0.93
CA PRO A 111 -3.09 -10.78 1.95
C PRO A 111 -2.16 -11.29 3.05
N GLY A 112 -2.08 -12.62 3.25
CA GLY A 112 -1.19 -13.25 4.23
C GLY A 112 0.14 -13.77 3.66
N MET A 113 0.42 -13.52 2.37
CA MET A 113 1.66 -13.98 1.74
C MET A 113 2.85 -13.21 2.32
N MET A 114 3.88 -13.94 2.73
CA MET A 114 5.16 -13.31 3.10
C MET A 114 5.82 -12.75 1.85
N THR A 115 6.13 -11.46 1.87
CA THR A 115 6.84 -10.79 0.78
C THR A 115 7.90 -9.86 1.36
N THR A 116 8.92 -9.54 0.55
CA THR A 116 9.87 -8.48 0.91
C THR A 116 9.33 -7.10 0.55
N CYS A 117 8.40 -7.01 -0.41
CA CYS A 117 7.82 -5.76 -0.84
C CYS A 117 6.84 -5.23 0.22
N GLN A 118 7.14 -4.06 0.78
CA GLN A 118 6.38 -3.41 1.86
C GLN A 118 5.17 -2.63 1.33
N GLN A 119 4.63 -3.02 0.17
CA GLN A 119 3.58 -2.29 -0.51
C GLN A 119 2.61 -3.21 -1.24
N GLY A 120 1.33 -2.84 -1.16
CA GLY A 120 0.24 -3.47 -1.87
C GLY A 120 -0.15 -4.83 -1.28
N THR A 121 -1.33 -5.29 -1.67
CA THR A 121 -1.77 -6.65 -1.36
C THR A 121 -1.14 -7.61 -2.36
N PRO A 122 -0.45 -8.68 -1.94
CA PRO A 122 0.11 -9.67 -2.85
C PRO A 122 -0.99 -10.25 -3.75
N PHE A 123 -0.75 -10.28 -5.05
CA PHE A 123 -1.64 -10.78 -6.07
C PHE A 123 -0.87 -11.77 -6.94
N VAL A 124 -1.18 -13.05 -6.79
CA VAL A 124 -0.50 -14.13 -7.50
C VAL A 124 -1.01 -14.14 -8.94
N VAL A 125 -0.11 -13.86 -9.89
CA VAL A 125 -0.45 -13.75 -11.31
C VAL A 125 -0.51 -15.15 -11.92
N GLU A 126 -1.66 -15.49 -12.49
CA GLU A 126 -1.89 -16.72 -13.25
C GLU A 126 -1.67 -16.49 -14.75
N THR A 127 -2.21 -15.39 -15.28
CA THR A 127 -1.99 -14.99 -16.67
C THR A 127 -1.74 -13.49 -16.77
N ALA A 128 -0.97 -13.08 -17.77
CA ALA A 128 -0.76 -11.67 -18.10
C ALA A 128 -0.62 -11.52 -19.61
N LYS A 129 -1.23 -10.47 -20.14
CA LYS A 129 -1.12 -10.08 -21.55
C LYS A 129 -1.12 -8.55 -21.68
N PRO A 130 -0.53 -7.99 -22.75
CA PRO A 130 -0.78 -6.60 -23.10
C PRO A 130 -2.28 -6.31 -23.18
N ALA A 131 -2.68 -5.14 -22.67
CA ALA A 131 -4.07 -4.68 -22.67
C ALA A 131 -4.52 -4.18 -24.05
#